data_AF-A0A174A9S1-F1
#
_entry.id   AF-A0A174A9S1-F1
#
_cell.length_a   1.000
_cell.length_b   1.000
_cell.length_c   1.000
_cell.angle_alpha   90.00
_cell.angle_beta   90.00
_cell.angle_gamma   90.00
#
_symmetry.space_group_name_H-M   'P 1'
#
loop_
_entity.id
_entity.type
_entity.pdbx_description
1 polymer ?
#
loop_
_entity_poly.entity_id
_entity_poly.type
_entity_poly.pdbx_seq_one_letter_code
_entity_poly.pdbx_strand_id
1 'polypeptide(L)'
;MENILTEIERENNIREIFLSMFKEEGISQEDLENAICESYREQGIECDTVKDIPIKEMEEAITECCEAAGLAFETFDDILEYFYKNNK
;
A
#
# COMPACT_ATOMS: atom_id res chain seq x y z
N MET A 1 24.37 -4.04 -1.22
CA MET A 1 23.19 -4.90 -1.40
C MET A 1 22.62 -4.51 -2.74
N GLU A 2 22.63 -5.42 -3.71
CA GLU A 2 22.08 -5.16 -5.04
C GLU A 2 20.55 -5.09 -4.92
N ASN A 3 20.01 -3.87 -5.03
CA ASN A 3 18.58 -3.61 -5.15
C ASN A 3 18.14 -4.13 -6.53
N ILE A 4 17.68 -5.38 -6.58
CA ILE A 4 17.02 -5.92 -7.78
C ILE A 4 15.82 -6.74 -7.32
N LEU A 5 14.88 -6.10 -6.61
CA LEU A 5 13.50 -6.39 -6.95
C LEU A 5 13.31 -5.77 -8.33
N THR A 6 12.88 -6.56 -9.31
CA THR A 6 12.40 -5.98 -10.57
C THR A 6 11.32 -4.94 -10.24
N GLU A 7 11.16 -3.90 -11.07
CA GLU A 7 10.13 -2.86 -10.83
C GLU A 7 8.77 -3.51 -10.51
N ILE A 8 8.45 -4.61 -11.21
CA ILE A 8 7.24 -5.41 -10.99
C ILE A 8 7.17 -6.02 -9.59
N GLU A 9 8.24 -6.64 -9.09
CA GLU A 9 8.27 -7.22 -7.74
C GLU A 9 8.16 -6.13 -6.67
N ARG A 10 8.80 -4.97 -6.90
CA ARG A 10 8.70 -3.83 -5.99
C ARG A 10 7.26 -3.32 -5.93
N GLU A 11 6.63 -3.11 -7.08
CA GLU A 11 5.24 -2.66 -7.14
C GLU A 11 4.28 -3.67 -6.49
N ASN A 12 4.51 -4.97 -6.69
CA ASN A 12 3.69 -6.00 -6.05
C ASN A 12 3.82 -5.96 -4.53
N ASN A 13 5.03 -5.77 -4.01
CA ASN A 13 5.26 -5.60 -2.57
C ASN A 13 4.53 -4.36 -2.02
N ILE A 14 4.55 -3.23 -2.74
CA ILE A 14 3.79 -2.03 -2.37
C ILE A 14 2.29 -2.33 -2.30
N ARG A 15 1.74 -3.00 -3.33
CA ARG A 15 0.32 -3.37 -3.36
C ARG A 15 -0.07 -4.27 -2.19
N GLU A 16 0.77 -5.24 -1.84
CA GLU A 16 0.55 -6.13 -0.71
C GLU A 16 0.56 -5.38 0.63
N ILE A 17 1.55 -4.51 0.84
CA ILE A 17 1.64 -3.67 2.05
C ILE A 17 0.41 -2.76 2.14
N PHE A 18 0.08 -2.05 1.06
CA PHE A 18 -1.06 -1.17 0.96
C PHE A 18 -2.35 -1.89 1.38
N LEU A 19 -2.68 -3.03 0.77
CA LEU A 19 -3.88 -3.80 1.12
C LEU A 19 -3.85 -4.30 2.57
N SER A 20 -2.68 -4.68 3.09
CA SER A 20 -2.54 -5.16 4.46
C SER A 20 -2.86 -4.10 5.51
N MET A 21 -2.62 -2.81 5.21
CA MET A 21 -2.90 -1.70 6.13
C MET A 21 -4.39 -1.48 6.37
N PHE A 22 -5.22 -1.76 5.37
CA PHE A 22 -6.69 -1.59 5.47
C PHE A 22 -7.42 -2.89 5.81
N LYS A 23 -6.69 -3.99 6.03
CA LYS A 23 -7.31 -5.29 6.33
C LYS A 23 -7.95 -5.26 7.71
N GLU A 24 -9.26 -5.50 7.76
CA GLU A 24 -10.04 -5.56 9.00
C GLU A 24 -10.69 -6.94 9.20
N GLU A 25 -10.86 -7.35 10.46
CA GLU A 25 -11.55 -8.61 10.78
C GLU A 25 -13.03 -8.53 10.43
N GLY A 26 -13.52 -9.53 9.69
CA GLY A 26 -14.94 -9.64 9.33
C GLY A 26 -15.32 -8.89 8.04
N ILE A 27 -14.39 -8.20 7.39
CA ILE A 27 -14.58 -7.60 6.06
C ILE A 27 -14.02 -8.56 5.00
N SER A 28 -14.79 -8.79 3.94
CA SER A 28 -14.29 -9.60 2.82
C SER A 28 -13.26 -8.82 2.01
N GLN A 29 -12.35 -9.51 1.33
CA GLN A 29 -11.37 -8.83 0.46
C GLN A 29 -12.05 -8.01 -0.63
N GLU A 30 -13.16 -8.50 -1.19
CA GLU A 30 -13.94 -7.78 -2.20
C GLU A 30 -14.54 -6.48 -1.65
N ASP A 31 -15.15 -6.53 -0.46
CA ASP A 31 -15.72 -5.33 0.17
C ASP A 31 -14.64 -4.30 0.51
N LEU A 32 -13.47 -4.77 0.96
CA LEU A 32 -12.32 -3.94 1.25
C LEU A 32 -11.81 -3.23 -0.03
N GLU A 33 -11.58 -3.99 -1.09
CA GLU A 33 -11.10 -3.44 -2.37
C GLU A 33 -12.10 -2.44 -2.95
N ASN A 34 -13.41 -2.73 -2.84
CA ASN A 34 -14.47 -1.82 -3.26
C ASN A 34 -14.45 -0.51 -2.47
N ALA A 35 -14.36 -0.57 -1.14
CA ALA A 35 -14.31 0.62 -0.29
C ALA A 35 -13.07 1.49 -0.57
N ILE A 36 -11.91 0.85 -0.81
CA ILE A 36 -10.70 1.56 -1.21
C ILE A 36 -10.94 2.29 -2.54
N CYS A 37 -11.45 1.60 -3.57
CA CYS A 37 -11.68 2.22 -4.88
C CYS A 37 -12.72 3.35 -4.81
N GLU A 38 -13.76 3.21 -3.98
CA GLU A 38 -14.74 4.27 -3.74
C GLU A 38 -14.08 5.53 -3.17
N SER A 39 -13.21 5.40 -2.16
CA SER A 39 -12.47 6.51 -1.56
C SER A 39 -11.60 7.26 -2.58
N TYR A 40 -10.93 6.53 -3.49
CA TYR A 40 -10.12 7.14 -4.55
C TYR A 40 -10.98 7.80 -5.64
N ARG A 41 -12.11 7.19 -6.01
CA ARG A 41 -13.09 7.79 -6.93
C ARG A 41 -13.66 9.10 -6.39
N GLU A 42 -13.94 9.17 -5.08
CA GLU A 42 -14.38 10.41 -4.42
C GLU A 42 -13.34 11.53 -4.49
N GLN A 43 -12.05 11.18 -4.57
CA GLN A 43 -10.93 12.10 -4.76
C GLN A 43 -10.65 12.43 -6.23
N GLY A 44 -11.42 11.86 -7.17
CA GLY A 44 -11.31 12.12 -8.60
C GLY A 44 -10.34 11.19 -9.35
N ILE A 45 -9.91 10.09 -8.72
CA ILE A 45 -9.10 9.05 -9.35
C ILE A 45 -10.02 7.97 -9.93
N GLU A 46 -9.97 7.79 -11.25
CA GLU A 46 -10.71 6.72 -11.92
C GLU A 46 -10.04 5.36 -11.66
N CYS A 47 -10.67 4.54 -10.82
CA CYS A 47 -10.23 3.18 -10.55
C CYS A 47 -11.43 2.22 -10.41
N ASP A 48 -11.39 1.13 -11.18
CA ASP A 48 -12.36 0.02 -11.09
C ASP A 48 -11.84 -1.06 -10.12
N THR A 49 -10.53 -1.20 -10.03
CA THR A 49 -9.84 -2.13 -9.14
C THR A 49 -8.67 -1.44 -8.43
N VAL A 50 -8.20 -2.02 -7.32
CA VAL A 50 -7.03 -1.50 -6.59
C VAL A 50 -5.78 -1.44 -7.47
N LYS A 51 -5.68 -2.26 -8.53
CA LYS A 51 -4.55 -2.24 -9.46
C LYS A 51 -4.51 -0.99 -10.35
N ASP A 52 -5.65 -0.32 -10.51
CA ASP A 52 -5.76 0.91 -11.30
C ASP A 52 -5.28 2.14 -10.51
N ILE A 53 -5.18 2.02 -9.18
CA ILE A 53 -4.64 3.07 -8.32
C ILE A 53 -3.14 3.23 -8.63
N PRO A 54 -2.66 4.45 -8.92
CA PRO A 54 -1.25 4.68 -9.20
C PRO A 54 -0.37 4.28 -8.00
N ILE A 55 0.77 3.66 -8.26
CA ILE A 55 1.72 3.25 -7.22
C ILE A 55 2.11 4.41 -6.30
N LYS A 56 2.30 5.60 -6.87
CA LYS A 56 2.63 6.81 -6.10
C LYS A 56 1.58 7.13 -5.02
N GLU A 57 0.29 6.94 -5.31
CA GLU A 57 -0.79 7.15 -4.34
C GLU A 57 -0.73 6.10 -3.21
N MET A 58 -0.39 4.85 -3.55
CA MET A 58 -0.17 3.80 -2.56
C MET A 58 1.03 4.13 -1.66
N GLU A 59 2.14 4.63 -2.23
CA GLU A 59 3.33 5.02 -1.46
C GLU A 59 3.02 6.17 -0.49
N GLU A 60 2.25 7.16 -0.93
CA GLU A 60 1.79 8.28 -0.10
C GLU A 60 0.89 7.78 1.05
N ALA A 61 -0.13 6.97 0.74
CA ALA A 61 -1.02 6.40 1.76
C ALA A 61 -0.27 5.53 2.78
N ILE A 62 0.68 4.71 2.34
CA ILE A 62 1.53 3.90 3.22
C ILE A 62 2.35 4.79 4.16
N THR A 63 2.96 5.85 3.62
CA THR A 63 3.78 6.78 4.39
C THR A 63 2.95 7.50 5.45
N GLU A 64 1.78 8.03 5.07
CA GLU A 64 0.85 8.69 5.99
C GLU A 64 0.38 7.74 7.11
N CYS A 65 0.06 6.48 6.78
CA CYS A 65 -0.32 5.48 7.77
C CYS A 65 0.82 5.18 8.75
N CYS A 66 2.06 5.05 8.26
CA CYS A 66 3.24 4.87 9.11
C CYS A 66 3.45 6.05 10.06
N GLU A 67 3.36 7.29 9.54
CA GLU A 67 3.50 8.50 10.34
C GLU A 67 2.40 8.61 11.41
N ALA A 68 1.15 8.32 11.04
CA ALA A 68 0.01 8.30 11.96
C ALA A 68 0.16 7.25 13.07
N ALA A 69 0.82 6.13 12.78
CA ALA A 69 1.17 5.09 13.75
C ALA A 69 2.39 5.45 14.63
N GLY A 70 3.04 6.60 14.40
CA GLY A 70 4.24 7.04 15.11
C GLY A 70 5.52 6.36 14.64
N LEU A 71 5.52 5.75 13.45
CA LEU A 71 6.70 5.19 12.80
C LEU A 71 7.32 6.25 11.90
N ALA A 72 8.61 6.53 12.11
CA ALA A 72 9.37 7.48 11.31
C ALA A 72 10.46 6.76 10.50
N PHE A 73 10.52 7.06 9.21
CA PHE A 73 11.45 6.46 8.25
C PHE A 73 12.15 7.57 7.45
N GLU A 74 13.40 7.36 7.03
CA GLU A 74 14.14 8.36 6.24
C GLU A 74 13.76 8.28 4.76
N THR A 75 13.45 7.08 4.28
CA THR A 75 13.08 6.80 2.89
C THR A 75 11.93 5.80 2.81
N PHE A 76 11.25 5.77 1.66
CA PHE A 76 10.23 4.77 1.41
C PHE A 76 10.80 3.35 1.34
N ASP A 77 12.07 3.19 0.92
CA ASP A 77 12.73 1.89 0.93
C ASP A 77 12.92 1.35 2.37
N ASP A 78 13.11 2.23 3.37
CA ASP A 78 13.14 1.83 4.78
C ASP A 78 11.78 1.27 5.25
N ILE A 79 10.68 1.83 4.73
CA ILE A 79 9.32 1.33 4.98
C ILE A 79 9.17 -0.08 4.38
N LEU A 80 9.57 -0.26 3.11
CA LEU A 80 9.52 -1.56 2.45
C LEU A 80 10.34 -2.61 3.21
N GLU A 81 11.54 -2.25 3.67
CA GLU A 81 12.37 -3.14 4.49
C GLU A 81 11.70 -3.50 5.82
N TYR A 82 11.06 -2.54 6.48
CA TYR A 82 10.34 -2.76 7.74
C TYR A 82 9.23 -3.79 7.57
N PHE A 83 8.36 -3.61 6.57
CA PHE A 83 7.27 -4.55 6.31
C PHE A 83 7.78 -5.91 5.81
N TYR A 84 8.84 -5.94 5.01
CA TYR A 84 9.46 -7.20 4.58
C TYR A 84 9.99 -8.05 5.75
N LYS A 85 10.54 -7.39 6.78
CA LYS A 85 11.04 -8.07 7.99
C LYS A 85 9.91 -8.54 8.92
N ASN A 86 8.80 -7.79 8.97
CA ASN A 86 7.69 -8.04 9.90
C ASN A 86 6.55 -8.90 9.33
N ASN A 87 6.43 -9.03 8.01
CA ASN A 87 5.44 -9.90 7.35
C ASN A 87 5.93 -11.35 7.16
N LYS A 88 6.98 -11.78 7.88
CA LYS A 88 7.52 -13.15 7.89
C LYS A 88 7.15 -13.93 9.14
#